data_AF-A0A4D6LAD4-F1
#
_entry.id   AF-A0A4D6LAD4-F1
#
_cell.length_a   1.000
_cell.length_b   1.000
_cell.length_c   1.000
_cell.angle_alpha   90.00
_cell.angle_beta   90.00
_cell.angle_gamma   90.00
#
_symmetry.space_group_name_H-M   'P 1'
#
loop_
_entity.id
_entity.type
_entity.pdbx_description
1 polymer ?
#
loop_
_entity_poly.entity_id
_entity_poly.type
_entity_poly.pdbx_seq_one_letter_code
_entity_poly.pdbx_strand_id
1 'polypeptide(L)'
;MRWCREVFSVSGSGLGAHAIALSLAPIVTASFCSKSLVLPFQNSPFKLKFTDSSSLALTHRKQLLPAALPLTQPSTSREDDFDFLVVNFYHFVFIQDPQAEVAKHRSFLEFQDLDINGRVYLNEQGINAQYSGPSKDALAYVNWLREDNRFSDILVQISPSENGHTFPALKLRYKPSLVQFEGGMSHLPLLDPSMRAIPLSPSEWKERLEAVNKTDLNRDFVLLDVRNGYEWDVGHFRGAQRPSVDCFRNTSFGLSQEEITASDPLSKVDKEKANILMYCTGGIRCDVYSTILRRQGFQNLYTLKGGVSHYLKNEGAAEWVGNLFVFDSRLSLPPSVYHTGATTEAELTPVSGDDKFANCHVCNLEVSELRHRNCANLDCNLLFLCCTKCVKDLRGCCCLTCTAAPRLRPVLNGMQRYKKWHNYRDMDLPEQGLIQLKCSND
;
A
#
# COMPACT_ATOMS: atom_id res chain seq x y z
N MET A 1 5.40 15.48 3.80
CA MET A 1 5.73 14.39 4.75
C MET A 1 6.13 15.03 6.08
N ARG A 2 5.17 15.21 6.99
CA ARG A 2 5.48 15.67 8.37
C ARG A 2 6.33 14.60 9.04
N TRP A 3 7.50 14.99 9.52
CA TRP A 3 8.16 14.30 10.62
C TRP A 3 7.54 14.88 11.90
N CYS A 4 6.77 14.09 12.64
CA CYS A 4 6.49 14.44 14.04
C CYS A 4 7.83 14.32 14.79
N ARG A 5 8.41 15.46 15.16
CA ARG A 5 9.49 15.51 16.14
C ARG A 5 8.85 15.47 17.52
N GLU A 6 9.23 14.48 18.32
CA GLU A 6 8.96 14.46 19.76
C GLU A 6 9.75 15.60 20.41
N VAL A 7 9.06 16.42 21.20
CA VAL A 7 9.66 17.33 22.17
C VAL A 7 9.67 16.56 23.48
N PHE A 8 10.81 16.00 23.85
CA PHE A 8 11.00 15.50 25.22
C PHE A 8 11.42 16.67 26.10
N SER A 9 10.55 17.10 27.01
CA SER A 9 10.97 17.83 28.20
C SER A 9 11.41 16.79 29.24
N VAL A 10 12.67 16.90 29.67
CA VAL A 10 13.19 16.13 30.79
C VAL A 10 12.90 16.95 32.05
N SER A 11 11.86 16.57 32.80
CA SER A 11 11.73 16.98 34.20
C SER A 11 12.54 16.00 35.05
N GLY A 12 13.66 16.48 35.58
CA GLY A 12 14.49 15.74 36.51
C GLY A 12 13.84 15.64 37.89
N SER A 13 13.83 14.43 38.44
CA SER A 13 13.85 14.20 39.88
C SER A 13 14.71 12.96 40.11
N GLY A 14 15.85 13.17 40.79
CA GLY A 14 16.79 12.11 41.12
C GLY A 14 16.31 11.28 42.30
N LEU A 15 16.85 10.07 42.42
CA LEU A 15 17.25 9.42 43.67
C LEU A 15 17.89 8.04 43.37
N GLY A 16 19.04 7.79 44.00
CA GLY A 16 19.42 6.46 44.49
C GLY A 16 20.23 5.56 43.56
N ALA A 17 21.55 5.70 43.60
CA ALA A 17 22.49 4.67 43.16
C ALA A 17 22.67 3.60 44.24
N HIS A 18 22.58 2.31 43.88
CA HIS A 18 23.32 1.24 44.55
C HIS A 18 23.67 0.14 43.55
N ALA A 19 24.97 -0.07 43.38
CA ALA A 19 25.58 -1.13 42.60
C ALA A 19 25.72 -2.40 43.45
N ILE A 20 25.40 -3.56 42.87
CA ILE A 20 25.96 -4.85 43.28
C ILE A 20 26.21 -5.68 42.02
N ALA A 21 27.48 -5.98 41.77
CA ALA A 21 27.96 -6.97 40.82
C ALA A 21 27.94 -8.35 41.47
N LEU A 22 27.62 -9.41 40.71
CA LEU A 22 28.14 -10.75 40.96
C LEU A 22 27.97 -11.64 39.72
N SER A 23 28.96 -12.51 39.56
CA SER A 23 29.38 -13.24 38.38
C SER A 23 28.93 -14.70 38.36
N LEU A 24 29.20 -15.35 37.21
CA LEU A 24 29.46 -16.77 36.96
C LEU A 24 28.31 -17.65 36.46
N ALA A 25 28.55 -18.21 35.26
CA ALA A 25 27.92 -19.40 34.69
C ALA A 25 28.37 -20.68 35.43
N PRO A 26 27.75 -21.86 35.19
CA PRO A 26 28.19 -22.67 34.04
C PRO A 26 27.10 -23.47 33.30
N ILE A 27 27.35 -23.64 32.00
CA ILE A 27 27.31 -24.87 31.18
C ILE A 27 26.52 -26.07 31.73
N VAL A 28 25.51 -26.52 30.97
CA VAL A 28 25.11 -27.93 30.90
C VAL A 28 24.95 -28.32 29.43
N THR A 29 25.83 -29.21 28.99
CA THR A 29 25.73 -30.03 27.77
C THR A 29 24.88 -31.27 28.04
N ALA A 30 24.02 -31.66 27.10
CA ALA A 30 23.53 -33.04 27.00
C ALA A 30 23.33 -33.45 25.54
N SER A 31 23.81 -34.65 25.23
CA SER A 31 24.00 -35.27 23.93
C SER A 31 22.91 -36.32 23.63
N PHE A 32 22.68 -36.53 22.33
CA PHE A 32 22.01 -37.61 21.59
C PHE A 32 21.36 -38.79 22.34
N CYS A 33 20.16 -39.17 21.88
CA CYS A 33 19.82 -40.59 21.71
C CYS A 33 18.87 -40.80 20.52
N SER A 34 19.40 -41.44 19.48
CA SER A 34 18.68 -41.97 18.32
C SER A 34 17.90 -43.23 18.70
N LYS A 35 16.63 -43.36 18.30
CA LYS A 35 15.97 -44.66 18.16
C LYS A 35 15.11 -44.71 16.90
N SER A 36 15.56 -45.53 15.97
CA SER A 36 14.80 -46.08 14.85
C SER A 36 13.62 -46.91 15.36
N LEU A 37 12.48 -46.84 14.68
CA LEU A 37 11.42 -47.83 14.79
C LEU A 37 11.11 -48.36 13.38
N VAL A 38 11.17 -49.68 13.25
CA VAL A 38 10.90 -50.47 12.04
C VAL A 38 9.40 -50.82 11.98
N LEU A 39 8.91 -50.91 10.74
CA LEU A 39 7.54 -51.17 10.25
C LEU A 39 6.86 -52.46 10.78
N PRO A 40 5.55 -52.62 10.50
CA PRO A 40 5.24 -53.60 9.45
C PRO A 40 4.25 -53.12 8.38
N PHE A 41 4.50 -53.61 7.16
CA PHE A 41 3.68 -53.53 5.94
C PHE A 41 2.41 -54.38 6.05
N GLN A 42 1.32 -53.96 5.38
CA GLN A 42 0.42 -54.89 4.69
C GLN A 42 -0.41 -54.25 3.55
N ASN A 43 -0.25 -54.86 2.36
CA ASN A 43 -1.19 -55.06 1.25
C ASN A 43 -1.62 -53.93 0.30
N SER A 44 -1.03 -53.98 -0.90
CA SER A 44 -1.63 -53.65 -2.20
C SER A 44 -1.60 -54.91 -3.08
N PRO A 45 -2.54 -55.10 -4.04
CA PRO A 45 -2.26 -55.95 -5.19
C PRO A 45 -2.54 -55.19 -6.50
N PHE A 46 -1.48 -54.75 -7.17
CA PHE A 46 -1.47 -54.61 -8.64
C PHE A 46 -0.43 -55.58 -9.21
N LYS A 47 -0.90 -56.52 -10.03
CA LYS A 47 -0.11 -57.54 -10.74
C LYS A 47 0.57 -56.90 -11.96
N LEU A 48 1.90 -56.95 -12.01
CA LEU A 48 2.67 -56.90 -13.25
C LEU A 48 3.13 -58.33 -13.61
N LYS A 49 2.91 -58.72 -14.88
CA LYS A 49 3.52 -59.92 -15.48
C LYS A 49 4.73 -59.47 -16.31
N PHE A 50 5.87 -60.10 -16.06
CA PHE A 50 7.04 -60.08 -16.93
C PHE A 50 7.07 -61.37 -17.78
N THR A 51 7.59 -61.26 -19.00
CA THR A 51 8.11 -62.39 -19.78
C THR A 51 9.41 -61.97 -20.47
N ASP A 52 10.34 -62.93 -20.53
CA ASP A 52 11.78 -62.78 -20.71
C ASP A 52 12.31 -62.65 -22.15
N SER A 53 13.53 -62.08 -22.20
CA SER A 53 14.69 -62.43 -23.05
C SER A 53 14.69 -62.16 -24.56
N SER A 54 15.60 -61.29 -25.01
CA SER A 54 16.78 -61.67 -25.80
C SER A 54 17.56 -60.44 -26.29
N SER A 55 18.88 -60.60 -26.33
CA SER A 55 19.91 -59.64 -26.77
C SER A 55 19.91 -59.44 -28.29
N LEU A 56 20.13 -58.20 -28.77
CA LEU A 56 21.05 -57.88 -29.87
C LEU A 56 21.12 -56.35 -30.12
N ALA A 57 22.33 -55.86 -30.33
CA ALA A 57 22.67 -54.48 -30.61
C ALA A 57 22.63 -54.15 -32.12
N LEU A 58 22.63 -52.84 -32.40
CA LEU A 58 22.82 -52.12 -33.68
C LEU A 58 21.65 -52.08 -34.67
N THR A 59 21.07 -50.89 -34.89
CA THR A 59 21.56 -49.92 -35.90
C THR A 59 20.65 -48.69 -35.97
N HIS A 60 21.27 -47.55 -36.28
CA HIS A 60 20.68 -46.23 -36.50
C HIS A 60 19.51 -46.23 -37.49
N ARG A 61 18.36 -45.66 -37.11
CA ARG A 61 17.43 -45.05 -38.06
C ARG A 61 16.84 -43.78 -37.45
N LYS A 62 17.36 -42.62 -37.90
CA LYS A 62 16.78 -41.29 -37.64
C LYS A 62 15.36 -41.28 -38.19
N GLN A 63 14.36 -41.23 -37.31
CA GLN A 63 13.02 -40.76 -37.64
C GLN A 63 12.92 -39.31 -37.17
N LEU A 64 12.88 -38.41 -38.14
CA LEU A 64 12.55 -37.00 -37.94
C LEU A 64 11.11 -36.91 -37.42
N LEU A 65 10.96 -36.44 -36.18
CA LEU A 65 9.69 -35.91 -35.68
C LEU A 65 9.50 -34.50 -36.25
N PRO A 66 8.30 -34.11 -36.70
CA PRO A 66 8.05 -32.78 -37.23
C PRO A 66 8.23 -31.73 -36.13
N ALA A 67 8.86 -30.62 -36.51
CA ALA A 67 9.10 -29.47 -35.65
C ALA A 67 7.80 -29.03 -34.98
N ALA A 68 7.82 -28.95 -33.65
CA ALA A 68 6.76 -28.36 -32.87
C ALA A 68 6.55 -26.91 -33.34
N LEU A 69 5.33 -26.62 -33.80
CA LEU A 69 4.86 -25.27 -34.07
C LEU A 69 5.06 -24.43 -32.79
N PRO A 70 5.55 -23.18 -32.88
CA PRO A 70 5.70 -22.34 -31.70
C PRO A 70 4.32 -22.11 -31.10
N LEU A 71 4.18 -22.43 -29.81
CA LEU A 71 3.05 -22.03 -29.00
C LEU A 71 2.93 -20.51 -29.07
N THR A 72 1.92 -20.03 -29.77
CA THR A 72 1.53 -18.62 -29.79
C THR A 72 1.22 -18.21 -28.35
N GLN A 73 2.05 -17.31 -27.80
CA GLN A 73 1.80 -16.76 -26.46
C GLN A 73 0.53 -15.91 -26.47
N PRO A 74 -0.28 -15.96 -25.40
CA PRO A 74 -1.38 -15.01 -25.25
C PRO A 74 -0.86 -13.65 -24.78
N SER A 75 -1.43 -12.60 -25.38
CA SER A 75 -1.57 -11.21 -24.92
C SER A 75 -0.30 -10.37 -24.68
N THR A 76 -0.01 -9.47 -25.62
CA THR A 76 0.70 -8.22 -25.35
C THR A 76 -0.25 -7.26 -24.62
N SER A 77 -0.22 -7.22 -23.29
CA SER A 77 -0.77 -6.09 -22.55
C SER A 77 0.05 -4.84 -22.87
N ARG A 78 -0.59 -3.67 -23.10
CA ARG A 78 0.06 -2.37 -23.37
C ARG A 78 0.88 -1.80 -22.19
N GLU A 79 1.36 -2.65 -21.29
CA GLU A 79 2.29 -2.26 -20.22
C GLU A 79 3.67 -1.86 -20.80
N ASP A 80 3.94 -2.24 -22.06
CA ASP A 80 5.16 -1.90 -22.83
C ASP A 80 5.11 -0.54 -23.56
N ASP A 81 3.97 0.17 -23.58
CA ASP A 81 3.80 1.40 -24.38
C ASP A 81 4.21 2.69 -23.65
N PHE A 82 4.45 2.63 -22.34
CA PHE A 82 4.86 3.80 -21.56
C PHE A 82 6.37 3.82 -21.39
N ASP A 83 6.97 5.01 -21.40
CA ASP A 83 8.42 5.15 -21.18
C ASP A 83 8.81 4.86 -19.72
N PHE A 84 7.96 5.27 -18.77
CA PHE A 84 8.17 5.09 -17.33
C PHE A 84 6.99 4.42 -16.64
N LEU A 85 7.30 3.52 -15.72
CA LEU A 85 6.33 2.84 -14.87
C LEU A 85 6.54 3.21 -13.42
N VAL A 86 5.45 3.13 -12.65
CA VAL A 86 5.48 3.03 -11.19
C VAL A 86 5.01 1.66 -10.79
N VAL A 87 5.89 0.95 -10.09
CA VAL A 87 5.68 -0.40 -9.58
C VAL A 87 5.42 -0.35 -8.09
N ASN A 88 4.38 -1.06 -7.64
CA ASN A 88 4.05 -1.26 -6.25
C ASN A 88 3.82 -2.75 -5.96
N PHE A 89 4.38 -3.24 -4.86
CA PHE A 89 4.05 -4.56 -4.32
C PHE A 89 4.45 -4.65 -2.86
N TYR A 90 3.89 -5.62 -2.16
CA TYR A 90 4.39 -6.09 -0.88
C TYR A 90 4.25 -7.60 -0.82
N HIS A 91 5.04 -8.24 0.04
CA HIS A 91 4.93 -9.67 0.27
C HIS A 91 5.41 -10.01 1.67
N PHE A 92 4.61 -10.78 2.40
CA PHE A 92 4.96 -11.29 3.71
C PHE A 92 5.60 -12.67 3.56
N VAL A 93 6.90 -12.74 3.81
CA VAL A 93 7.71 -13.95 3.76
C VAL A 93 8.82 -13.82 4.77
N PHE A 94 9.20 -14.93 5.41
CA PHE A 94 10.29 -14.90 6.36
C PHE A 94 11.62 -14.60 5.66
N ILE A 95 12.32 -13.57 6.13
CA ILE A 95 13.66 -13.22 5.67
C ILE A 95 14.61 -13.35 6.84
N GLN A 96 15.50 -14.35 6.78
CA GLN A 96 16.40 -14.69 7.88
C GLN A 96 17.40 -13.57 8.21
N ASP A 97 18.03 -12.99 7.19
CA ASP A 97 18.95 -11.85 7.33
C ASP A 97 18.51 -10.72 6.39
N PRO A 98 17.66 -9.79 6.87
CA PRO A 98 17.20 -8.67 6.06
C PRO A 98 18.32 -7.74 5.59
N GLN A 99 19.46 -7.66 6.30
CA GLN A 99 20.57 -6.80 5.89
C GLN A 99 21.33 -7.42 4.72
N ALA A 100 21.58 -8.73 4.79
CA ALA A 100 22.14 -9.46 3.66
C ALA A 100 21.20 -9.40 2.44
N GLU A 101 19.89 -9.51 2.64
CA GLU A 101 18.91 -9.37 1.56
C GLU A 101 18.93 -7.96 0.94
N VAL A 102 18.97 -6.90 1.76
CA VAL A 102 19.13 -5.52 1.28
C VAL A 102 20.42 -5.36 0.45
N ALA A 103 21.52 -5.96 0.90
CA ALA A 103 22.79 -5.91 0.17
C ALA A 103 22.69 -6.64 -1.18
N LYS A 104 22.07 -7.82 -1.21
CA LYS A 104 21.81 -8.58 -2.45
C LYS A 104 21.01 -7.77 -3.46
N HIS A 105 19.91 -7.15 -3.02
CA HIS A 105 19.10 -6.28 -3.88
C HIS A 105 19.91 -5.10 -4.40
N ARG A 106 20.73 -4.48 -3.56
CA ARG A 106 21.57 -3.34 -3.96
C ARG A 106 22.60 -3.74 -5.01
N SER A 107 23.32 -4.83 -4.76
CA SER A 107 24.32 -5.34 -5.69
C SER A 107 23.73 -5.66 -7.05
N PHE A 108 22.51 -6.21 -7.10
CA PHE A 108 21.82 -6.47 -8.36
C PHE A 108 21.51 -5.17 -9.12
N LEU A 109 20.92 -4.18 -8.45
CA LEU A 109 20.57 -2.90 -9.05
C LEU A 109 21.80 -2.17 -9.59
N GLU A 110 22.90 -2.17 -8.83
CA GLU A 110 24.18 -1.55 -9.23
C GLU A 110 24.86 -2.32 -10.38
N PHE A 111 24.86 -3.66 -10.32
CA PHE A 111 25.47 -4.49 -11.36
C PHE A 111 24.76 -4.40 -12.71
N GLN A 112 23.42 -4.30 -12.69
CA GLN A 112 22.60 -4.14 -13.89
C GLN A 112 22.44 -2.67 -14.33
N ASP A 113 22.97 -1.73 -13.54
CA ASP A 113 22.84 -0.28 -13.77
C ASP A 113 21.38 0.17 -13.97
N LEU A 114 20.46 -0.34 -13.13
CA LEU A 114 19.03 -0.06 -13.27
C LEU A 114 18.67 1.32 -12.75
N ASP A 115 18.00 2.12 -13.59
CA ASP A 115 17.49 3.43 -13.20
C ASP A 115 16.13 3.31 -12.50
N ILE A 116 16.16 3.05 -11.19
CA ILE A 116 14.96 3.05 -10.36
C ILE A 116 15.06 4.04 -9.20
N ASN A 117 14.00 4.81 -8.99
CA ASN A 117 13.85 5.72 -7.87
C ASN A 117 12.60 5.36 -7.06
N GLY A 118 12.70 5.33 -5.74
CA GLY A 118 11.60 4.82 -4.93
C GLY A 118 11.97 4.43 -3.52
N ARG A 119 11.18 3.55 -2.94
CA ARG A 119 11.33 2.98 -1.61
C ARG A 119 11.20 1.48 -1.71
N VAL A 120 12.22 0.77 -1.27
CA VAL A 120 12.18 -0.67 -1.09
C VAL A 120 12.61 -0.95 0.33
N TYR A 121 11.67 -1.45 1.12
CA TYR A 121 11.88 -1.76 2.53
C TYR A 121 11.81 -3.25 2.74
N LEU A 122 12.78 -3.77 3.49
CA LEU A 122 12.82 -5.16 3.89
C LEU A 122 12.91 -5.26 5.42
N ASN A 123 12.35 -6.32 5.96
CA ASN A 123 12.52 -6.74 7.34
C ASN A 123 12.38 -8.26 7.45
N GLU A 124 12.39 -8.79 8.66
CA GLU A 124 12.28 -10.22 8.94
C GLU A 124 10.95 -10.83 8.45
N GLN A 125 9.93 -9.99 8.26
CA GLN A 125 8.57 -10.38 7.87
C GLN A 125 8.31 -10.21 6.37
N GLY A 126 9.23 -9.63 5.59
CA GLY A 126 9.12 -9.57 4.14
C GLY A 126 9.58 -8.26 3.51
N ILE A 127 8.90 -7.88 2.42
CA ILE A 127 9.26 -6.75 1.55
C ILE A 127 8.07 -5.85 1.26
N ASN A 128 8.31 -4.55 1.16
CA ASN A 128 7.36 -3.55 0.64
C ASN A 128 8.10 -2.61 -0.30
N ALA A 129 7.64 -2.53 -1.55
CA ALA A 129 8.29 -1.78 -2.60
C ALA A 129 7.31 -0.86 -3.31
N GLN A 130 7.76 0.37 -3.53
CA GLN A 130 7.10 1.36 -4.37
C GLN A 130 8.19 2.19 -5.04
N TYR A 131 8.34 2.05 -6.35
CA TYR A 131 9.39 2.71 -7.12
C TYR A 131 8.94 3.02 -8.55
N SER A 132 9.70 3.86 -9.22
CA SER A 132 9.49 4.26 -10.60
C SER A 132 10.80 4.19 -11.37
N GLY A 133 10.73 3.86 -12.65
CA GLY A 133 11.88 3.85 -13.55
C GLY A 133 11.44 3.68 -15.00
N PRO A 134 12.38 3.73 -15.95
CA PRO A 134 12.11 3.31 -17.32
C PRO A 134 11.48 1.91 -17.30
N SER A 135 10.52 1.65 -18.20
CA SER A 135 9.73 0.41 -18.17
C SER A 135 10.58 -0.86 -18.13
N LYS A 136 11.63 -0.89 -18.95
CA LYS A 136 12.61 -1.99 -18.99
C LYS A 136 13.26 -2.22 -17.63
N ASP A 137 13.77 -1.17 -16.99
CA ASP A 137 14.53 -1.27 -15.74
C ASP A 137 13.60 -1.60 -14.56
N ALA A 138 12.42 -0.97 -14.55
CA ALA A 138 11.42 -1.21 -13.53
C ALA A 138 10.92 -2.65 -13.52
N LEU A 139 10.73 -3.24 -14.71
CA LEU A 139 10.33 -4.64 -14.88
C LEU A 139 11.50 -5.62 -14.69
N ALA A 140 12.73 -5.25 -15.07
CA ALA A 140 13.91 -6.08 -14.85
C ALA A 140 14.10 -6.41 -13.36
N TYR A 141 13.91 -5.43 -12.47
CA TYR A 141 13.98 -5.65 -11.03
C TYR A 141 12.87 -6.59 -10.51
N VAL A 142 11.65 -6.48 -11.03
CA VAL A 142 10.55 -7.43 -10.69
C VAL A 142 10.90 -8.84 -11.14
N ASN A 143 11.38 -8.99 -12.37
CA ASN A 143 11.67 -10.29 -12.95
C ASN A 143 12.78 -11.00 -12.18
N TRP A 144 13.87 -10.29 -11.86
CA TRP A 144 14.93 -10.81 -11.00
C TRP A 144 14.42 -11.20 -9.61
N LEU A 145 13.55 -10.37 -9.00
CA LEU A 145 13.00 -10.68 -7.68
C LEU A 145 12.21 -12.00 -7.70
N ARG A 146 11.46 -12.26 -8.78
CA ARG A 146 10.65 -13.48 -8.95
C ARG A 146 11.49 -14.75 -9.18
N GLU A 147 12.77 -14.65 -9.50
CA GLU A 147 13.67 -15.81 -9.61
C GLU A 147 13.91 -16.49 -8.25
N ASP A 148 13.72 -15.74 -7.16
CA ASP A 148 13.74 -16.28 -5.81
C ASP A 148 12.36 -16.80 -5.43
N ASN A 149 12.26 -18.10 -5.12
CA ASN A 149 10.99 -18.77 -4.78
C ASN A 149 10.25 -18.10 -3.61
N ARG A 150 10.94 -17.34 -2.75
CA ARG A 150 10.29 -16.57 -1.67
C ARG A 150 9.45 -15.40 -2.17
N PHE A 151 9.66 -14.96 -3.42
CA PHE A 151 9.00 -13.81 -4.03
C PHE A 151 8.40 -14.14 -5.39
N SER A 152 8.30 -15.41 -5.79
CA SER A 152 7.81 -15.80 -7.12
C SER A 152 6.35 -15.43 -7.35
N ASP A 153 5.53 -15.37 -6.30
CA ASP A 153 4.09 -15.13 -6.34
C ASP A 153 3.69 -13.68 -5.97
N ILE A 154 4.64 -12.74 -5.97
CA ILE A 154 4.34 -11.34 -5.68
C ILE A 154 3.30 -10.77 -6.65
N LEU A 155 2.26 -10.16 -6.06
CA LEU A 155 1.25 -9.42 -6.80
C LEU A 155 1.79 -8.03 -7.11
N VAL A 156 2.23 -7.83 -8.35
CA VAL A 156 2.82 -6.58 -8.83
C VAL A 156 1.75 -5.69 -9.41
N GLN A 157 1.69 -4.45 -8.95
CA GLN A 157 0.77 -3.43 -9.41
C GLN A 157 1.56 -2.37 -10.17
N ILE A 158 1.13 -2.10 -11.41
CA ILE A 158 1.81 -1.20 -12.32
C ILE A 158 0.87 -0.06 -12.68
N SER A 159 1.43 1.14 -12.78
CA SER A 159 0.74 2.32 -13.29
C SER A 159 1.72 3.19 -14.10
N PRO A 160 1.29 3.85 -15.17
CA PRO A 160 2.16 4.67 -16.00
C PRO A 160 2.60 5.96 -15.30
N SER A 161 3.72 6.52 -15.76
CA SER A 161 4.15 7.88 -15.42
C SER A 161 4.59 8.63 -16.67
N GLU A 162 3.86 9.70 -17.00
CA GLU A 162 4.17 10.55 -18.15
C GLU A 162 5.36 11.50 -17.91
N ASN A 163 5.69 11.77 -16.65
CA ASN A 163 6.68 12.78 -16.26
C ASN A 163 7.97 12.16 -15.69
N GLY A 164 8.36 10.99 -16.19
CA GLY A 164 9.55 10.26 -15.73
C GLY A 164 9.38 9.69 -14.32
N HIS A 165 10.44 9.73 -13.50
CA HIS A 165 10.37 9.24 -12.13
C HIS A 165 9.37 10.02 -11.26
N THR A 166 8.65 9.28 -10.43
CA THR A 166 7.69 9.83 -9.46
C THR A 166 8.25 9.94 -8.05
N PHE A 167 9.47 9.43 -7.85
CA PHE A 167 10.25 9.53 -6.62
C PHE A 167 11.57 10.26 -6.89
N PRO A 168 12.05 11.06 -5.92
CA PRO A 168 13.26 11.85 -6.13
C PRO A 168 14.57 11.06 -6.04
N ALA A 169 14.56 9.88 -5.40
CA ALA A 169 15.74 9.04 -5.17
C ALA A 169 15.32 7.64 -4.71
N LEU A 170 16.16 6.63 -4.95
CA LEU A 170 16.06 5.30 -4.35
C LEU A 170 16.36 5.30 -2.85
N LYS A 171 15.53 4.58 -2.10
CA LYS A 171 15.71 4.26 -0.68
C LYS A 171 15.49 2.77 -0.47
N LEU A 172 16.54 1.99 -0.74
CA LEU A 172 16.60 0.55 -0.47
C LEU A 172 17.30 0.31 0.87
N ARG A 173 16.56 -0.17 1.88
CA ARG A 173 17.08 -0.37 3.24
C ARG A 173 16.18 -1.24 4.11
N TYR A 174 16.77 -1.77 5.17
CA TYR A 174 16.01 -2.34 6.27
C TYR A 174 15.11 -1.30 6.96
N LYS A 175 13.92 -1.75 7.36
CA LYS A 175 13.01 -0.99 8.22
C LYS A 175 12.36 -1.90 9.25
N PRO A 176 12.33 -1.54 10.55
CA PRO A 176 11.62 -2.33 11.56
C PRO A 176 10.13 -2.53 11.25
N SER A 177 9.54 -1.63 10.45
CA SER A 177 8.15 -1.67 10.03
C SER A 177 8.05 -1.40 8.52
N LEU A 178 7.53 -2.36 7.75
CA LEU A 178 7.25 -2.24 6.32
C LEU A 178 6.14 -1.20 6.04
N VAL A 179 5.22 -1.02 6.97
CA VAL A 179 4.21 0.05 7.00
C VAL A 179 4.21 0.71 8.38
N GLN A 180 3.99 2.02 8.47
CA GLN A 180 4.03 2.74 9.75
C GLN A 180 2.78 2.45 10.58
N PHE A 181 2.93 1.76 11.70
CA PHE A 181 1.86 1.48 12.66
C PHE A 181 2.33 1.84 14.08
N GLU A 182 1.43 2.30 14.95
CA GLU A 182 1.77 2.60 16.35
C GLU A 182 2.08 1.32 17.13
N GLY A 183 3.13 1.32 17.94
CA GLY A 183 3.64 0.08 18.56
C GLY A 183 4.44 -0.84 17.63
N GLY A 184 4.58 -0.49 16.33
CA GLY A 184 5.32 -1.29 15.34
C GLY A 184 4.60 -2.58 14.94
N MET A 185 5.19 -3.35 14.04
CA MET A 185 4.58 -4.57 13.48
C MET A 185 5.33 -5.87 13.77
N SER A 186 6.51 -5.80 14.39
CA SER A 186 7.38 -6.97 14.64
C SER A 186 6.71 -8.05 15.50
N HIS A 187 5.83 -7.65 16.41
CA HIS A 187 5.09 -8.55 17.32
C HIS A 187 3.78 -9.10 16.70
N LEU A 188 3.42 -8.67 15.49
CA LEU A 188 2.22 -9.12 14.79
C LEU A 188 2.52 -10.40 13.99
N PRO A 189 1.61 -11.38 13.95
CA PRO A 189 1.84 -12.69 13.34
C PRO A 189 1.57 -12.63 11.82
N LEU A 190 2.22 -11.72 11.10
CA LEU A 190 1.92 -11.43 9.68
C LEU A 190 2.28 -12.56 8.72
N LEU A 191 3.24 -13.40 9.12
CA LEU A 191 3.65 -14.59 8.38
C LEU A 191 2.64 -15.74 8.52
N ASP A 192 1.70 -15.66 9.46
CA ASP A 192 0.61 -16.63 9.60
C ASP A 192 -0.62 -16.16 8.79
N PRO A 193 -0.95 -16.83 7.67
CA PRO A 193 -2.10 -16.45 6.86
C PRO A 193 -3.44 -16.57 7.61
N SER A 194 -3.55 -17.45 8.61
CA SER A 194 -4.78 -17.65 9.38
C SER A 194 -5.10 -16.46 10.28
N MET A 195 -4.08 -15.69 10.66
CA MET A 195 -4.24 -14.49 11.47
C MET A 195 -4.63 -13.26 10.64
N ARG A 196 -4.45 -13.30 9.32
CA ARG A 196 -4.83 -12.22 8.40
C ARG A 196 -6.30 -12.33 7.99
N ALA A 197 -6.82 -11.27 7.38
CA ALA A 197 -8.13 -11.29 6.74
C ALA A 197 -8.12 -12.22 5.52
N ILE A 198 -9.28 -12.81 5.21
CA ILE A 198 -9.46 -13.64 4.02
C ILE A 198 -9.40 -12.72 2.79
N PRO A 199 -8.45 -12.94 1.85
CA PRO A 199 -8.34 -12.11 0.66
C PRO A 199 -9.47 -12.42 -0.32
N LEU A 200 -10.17 -11.39 -0.78
CA LEU A 200 -11.17 -11.44 -1.84
C LEU A 200 -10.54 -10.91 -3.13
N SER A 201 -10.75 -11.62 -4.23
CA SER A 201 -10.44 -11.10 -5.57
C SER A 201 -11.25 -9.84 -5.87
N PRO A 202 -10.82 -9.01 -6.84
CA PRO A 202 -11.60 -7.85 -7.28
C PRO A 202 -13.06 -8.16 -7.61
N SER A 203 -13.33 -9.26 -8.30
CA SER A 203 -14.69 -9.66 -8.69
C SER A 203 -15.51 -10.08 -7.48
N GLU A 204 -14.98 -10.93 -6.59
CA GLU A 204 -15.66 -11.29 -5.34
C GLU A 204 -15.94 -10.07 -4.45
N TRP A 205 -15.01 -9.11 -4.42
CA TRP A 205 -15.19 -7.86 -3.69
C TRP A 205 -16.35 -7.03 -4.27
N LYS A 206 -16.39 -6.87 -5.60
CA LYS A 206 -17.48 -6.18 -6.31
C LYS A 206 -18.82 -6.82 -6.02
N GLU A 207 -18.94 -8.14 -6.17
CA GLU A 207 -20.17 -8.89 -5.90
C GLU A 207 -20.67 -8.65 -4.47
N ARG A 208 -19.75 -8.68 -3.49
CA ARG A 208 -20.11 -8.40 -2.10
C ARG A 208 -20.55 -6.96 -1.87
N LEU A 209 -19.84 -5.98 -2.45
CA LEU A 209 -20.24 -4.57 -2.34
C LEU A 209 -21.62 -4.34 -2.95
N GLU A 210 -21.90 -4.89 -4.13
CA GLU A 210 -23.20 -4.78 -4.77
C GLU A 210 -24.30 -5.43 -3.93
N ALA A 211 -24.04 -6.60 -3.33
CA ALA A 211 -25.00 -7.26 -2.45
C ALA A 211 -25.30 -6.44 -1.19
N VAL A 212 -24.27 -5.82 -0.59
CA VAL A 212 -24.38 -4.93 0.56
C VAL A 212 -25.18 -3.67 0.21
N ASN A 213 -24.95 -3.08 -0.97
CA ASN A 213 -25.62 -1.87 -1.41
C ASN A 213 -27.08 -2.10 -1.84
N LYS A 214 -27.46 -3.31 -2.24
CA LYS A 214 -28.81 -3.66 -2.72
C LYS A 214 -29.77 -4.13 -1.62
N THR A 215 -29.31 -4.47 -0.42
CA THR A 215 -30.15 -5.12 0.60
C THR A 215 -30.22 -4.33 1.91
N ASP A 216 -31.41 -4.25 2.51
CA ASP A 216 -31.61 -3.75 3.89
C ASP A 216 -31.02 -4.69 4.97
N LEU A 217 -30.35 -5.78 4.57
CA LEU A 217 -29.62 -6.74 5.41
C LEU A 217 -28.27 -6.18 5.92
N ASN A 218 -28.07 -4.87 5.77
CA ASN A 218 -26.86 -4.10 6.00
C ASN A 218 -26.37 -4.06 7.48
N ARG A 219 -27.00 -4.82 8.38
CA ARG A 219 -26.67 -4.79 9.82
C ARG A 219 -25.44 -5.59 10.20
N ASP A 220 -25.09 -6.60 9.41
CA ASP A 220 -23.98 -7.51 9.70
C ASP A 220 -22.75 -7.24 8.84
N PHE A 221 -22.75 -6.19 8.00
CA PHE A 221 -21.62 -5.84 7.14
C PHE A 221 -21.04 -4.49 7.53
N VAL A 222 -19.70 -4.43 7.59
CA VAL A 222 -18.98 -3.19 7.84
C VAL A 222 -17.91 -3.01 6.77
N LEU A 223 -18.06 -1.98 5.95
CA LEU A 223 -17.05 -1.57 4.99
C LEU A 223 -16.09 -0.58 5.63
N LEU A 224 -14.84 -1.00 5.80
CA LEU A 224 -13.77 -0.20 6.40
C LEU A 224 -12.74 0.24 5.37
N ASP A 225 -12.66 1.55 5.19
CA ASP A 225 -11.49 2.17 4.58
C ASP A 225 -10.38 2.27 5.64
N VAL A 226 -9.32 1.46 5.52
CA VAL A 226 -8.17 1.53 6.45
C VAL A 226 -7.10 2.52 5.97
N ARG A 227 -7.47 3.42 5.05
CA ARG A 227 -6.62 4.52 4.61
C ARG A 227 -6.72 5.73 5.55
N ASN A 228 -5.96 6.77 5.22
CA ASN A 228 -6.08 8.07 5.89
C ASN A 228 -7.30 8.84 5.35
N GLY A 229 -7.87 9.75 6.14
CA GLY A 229 -9.01 10.58 5.74
C GLY A 229 -8.78 11.34 4.42
N TYR A 230 -7.58 11.90 4.23
CA TYR A 230 -7.25 12.57 2.95
C TYR A 230 -7.24 11.62 1.75
N GLU A 231 -7.03 10.31 1.92
CA GLU A 231 -7.10 9.38 0.79
C GLU A 231 -8.56 9.09 0.40
N TRP A 232 -9.46 9.09 1.37
CA TRP A 232 -10.90 8.99 1.18
C TRP A 232 -11.48 10.23 0.50
N ASP A 233 -10.97 11.42 0.85
CA ASP A 233 -11.43 12.72 0.34
C ASP A 233 -11.29 12.88 -1.18
N VAL A 234 -10.38 12.13 -1.83
CA VAL A 234 -10.24 12.12 -3.30
C VAL A 234 -10.92 10.95 -3.99
N GLY A 235 -11.28 9.91 -3.25
CA GLY A 235 -12.01 8.77 -3.79
C GLY A 235 -12.07 7.60 -2.83
N HIS A 236 -13.16 6.85 -2.89
CA HIS A 236 -13.52 5.78 -1.97
C HIS A 236 -14.59 4.87 -2.58
N PHE A 237 -14.79 3.68 -2.01
CA PHE A 237 -15.93 2.84 -2.37
C PHE A 237 -17.24 3.45 -1.84
N ARG A 238 -18.31 3.40 -2.65
CA ARG A 238 -19.66 3.81 -2.26
C ARG A 238 -20.06 3.10 -0.95
N GLY A 239 -20.58 3.87 0.01
CA GLY A 239 -20.95 3.37 1.33
C GLY A 239 -19.82 3.29 2.36
N ALA A 240 -18.55 3.48 1.96
CA ALA A 240 -17.44 3.50 2.91
C ALA A 240 -17.44 4.80 3.74
N GLN A 241 -17.41 4.67 5.06
CA GLN A 241 -17.30 5.83 5.95
C GLN A 241 -15.90 6.44 5.89
N ARG A 242 -15.82 7.78 5.92
CA ARG A 242 -14.55 8.50 5.97
C ARG A 242 -13.80 8.16 7.26
N PRO A 243 -12.54 7.71 7.20
CA PRO A 243 -11.74 7.48 8.40
C PRO A 243 -11.57 8.75 9.23
N SER A 244 -11.66 8.64 10.55
CA SER A 244 -11.45 9.76 11.49
C SER A 244 -9.96 10.12 11.67
N VAL A 245 -9.05 9.31 11.13
CA VAL A 245 -7.61 9.47 11.29
C VAL A 245 -6.94 9.97 10.01
N ASP A 246 -6.05 10.95 10.17
CA ASP A 246 -5.21 11.45 9.07
C ASP A 246 -3.87 10.70 8.94
N CYS A 247 -3.64 9.72 9.82
CA CYS A 247 -2.44 8.89 9.83
C CYS A 247 -2.77 7.45 10.24
N PHE A 248 -2.44 6.48 9.39
CA PHE A 248 -2.66 5.04 9.63
C PHE A 248 -1.96 4.56 10.90
N ARG A 249 -0.87 5.23 11.29
CA ARG A 249 -0.22 5.00 12.58
C ARG A 249 -1.21 5.09 13.75
N ASN A 250 -2.17 5.99 13.67
CA ASN A 250 -3.13 6.27 14.73
C ASN A 250 -4.46 5.53 14.54
N THR A 251 -4.56 4.60 13.58
CA THR A 251 -5.81 3.86 13.32
C THR A 251 -6.15 2.99 14.52
N SER A 252 -7.38 3.13 15.03
CA SER A 252 -7.82 2.51 16.28
C SER A 252 -9.22 1.87 16.24
N PHE A 253 -9.80 1.67 15.05
CA PHE A 253 -11.08 0.96 14.87
C PHE A 253 -11.13 -0.36 15.66
N GLY A 254 -12.13 -0.53 16.51
CA GLY A 254 -12.35 -1.77 17.26
C GLY A 254 -11.33 -2.05 18.37
N LEU A 255 -10.51 -1.06 18.76
CA LEU A 255 -9.48 -1.20 19.82
C LEU A 255 -9.86 -0.57 21.16
N SER A 256 -10.90 0.25 21.23
CA SER A 256 -11.29 0.96 22.47
C SER A 256 -12.07 0.06 23.44
N GLN A 257 -11.63 0.00 24.70
CA GLN A 257 -12.35 -0.66 25.80
C GLN A 257 -13.36 0.26 26.51
N GLU A 258 -13.25 1.57 26.33
CA GLU A 258 -14.15 2.59 26.87
C GLU A 258 -14.75 3.42 25.71
N GLU A 259 -15.94 4.00 25.92
CA GLU A 259 -16.91 4.65 25.00
C GLU A 259 -16.40 5.79 24.07
N ILE A 260 -15.11 5.86 23.77
CA ILE A 260 -14.47 6.87 22.92
C ILE A 260 -14.39 6.28 21.50
N THR A 261 -15.47 6.21 20.72
CA THR A 261 -16.15 7.37 20.15
C THR A 261 -17.44 6.86 19.51
N ALA A 262 -18.54 7.63 19.58
CA ALA A 262 -19.78 7.32 18.86
C ALA A 262 -19.61 7.13 17.33
N SER A 263 -18.43 7.46 16.79
CA SER A 263 -18.03 7.34 15.40
C SER A 263 -17.17 6.12 15.05
N ASP A 264 -16.82 5.22 15.99
CA ASP A 264 -16.12 3.98 15.62
C ASP A 264 -17.09 2.97 14.99
N PRO A 265 -16.97 2.65 13.68
CA PRO A 265 -17.85 1.71 12.98
C PRO A 265 -17.84 0.30 13.57
N LEU A 266 -16.84 -0.07 14.38
CA LEU A 266 -16.75 -1.39 15.01
C LEU A 266 -17.18 -1.43 16.48
N SER A 267 -17.54 -0.30 17.08
CA SER A 267 -17.84 -0.22 18.53
C SER A 267 -19.08 -1.00 18.96
N LYS A 268 -20.08 -1.14 18.08
CA LYS A 268 -21.40 -1.71 18.39
C LYS A 268 -21.71 -3.01 17.65
N VAL A 269 -20.74 -3.58 16.95
CA VAL A 269 -20.96 -4.77 16.11
C VAL A 269 -20.65 -6.04 16.87
N ASP A 270 -21.41 -7.10 16.62
CA ASP A 270 -21.14 -8.44 17.15
C ASP A 270 -19.87 -8.98 16.47
N LYS A 271 -18.79 -9.14 17.24
CA LYS A 271 -17.46 -9.51 16.73
C LYS A 271 -17.44 -10.88 16.03
N GLU A 272 -18.36 -11.78 16.38
CA GLU A 272 -18.43 -13.13 15.82
C GLU A 272 -19.28 -13.19 14.54
N LYS A 273 -20.27 -12.30 14.41
CA LYS A 273 -21.20 -12.29 13.27
C LYS A 273 -20.84 -11.27 12.20
N ALA A 274 -20.32 -10.11 12.60
CA ALA A 274 -20.06 -9.00 11.68
C ALA A 274 -19.01 -9.37 10.63
N ASN A 275 -19.38 -9.21 9.36
CA ASN A 275 -18.53 -9.32 8.19
C ASN A 275 -17.83 -7.98 7.93
N ILE A 276 -16.54 -7.92 8.22
CA ILE A 276 -15.74 -6.70 8.10
C ILE A 276 -14.94 -6.78 6.79
N LEU A 277 -15.28 -5.91 5.84
CA LEU A 277 -14.61 -5.78 4.56
C LEU A 277 -13.63 -4.61 4.64
N MET A 278 -12.32 -4.87 4.55
CA MET A 278 -11.27 -3.86 4.63
C MET A 278 -10.60 -3.64 3.29
N TYR A 279 -10.37 -2.38 2.94
CA TYR A 279 -9.55 -2.03 1.78
C TYR A 279 -8.58 -0.90 2.07
N CYS A 280 -7.51 -0.88 1.29
CA CYS A 280 -6.60 0.24 1.18
C CYS A 280 -6.01 0.29 -0.23
N THR A 281 -5.11 1.25 -0.51
CA THR A 281 -4.55 1.46 -1.85
C THR A 281 -3.92 0.19 -2.47
N GLY A 282 -3.11 -0.53 -1.69
CA GLY A 282 -2.31 -1.66 -2.18
C GLY A 282 -2.37 -2.92 -1.31
N GLY A 283 -3.25 -3.00 -0.31
CA GLY A 283 -3.48 -4.21 0.51
C GLY A 283 -2.71 -4.29 1.85
N ILE A 284 -1.44 -3.88 1.90
CA ILE A 284 -0.57 -4.11 3.09
C ILE A 284 -1.17 -3.64 4.43
N ARG A 285 -1.85 -2.49 4.46
CA ARG A 285 -2.47 -1.97 5.69
C ARG A 285 -3.59 -2.88 6.19
N CYS A 286 -4.37 -3.48 5.30
CA CYS A 286 -5.45 -4.39 5.66
C CYS A 286 -4.90 -5.66 6.27
N ASP A 287 -3.83 -6.24 5.69
CA ASP A 287 -3.17 -7.40 6.25
C ASP A 287 -2.63 -7.11 7.66
N VAL A 288 -1.93 -5.97 7.85
CA VAL A 288 -1.46 -5.56 9.17
C VAL A 288 -2.62 -5.39 10.16
N TYR A 289 -3.62 -4.59 9.78
CA TYR A 289 -4.71 -4.22 10.68
C TYR A 289 -5.62 -5.40 11.01
N SER A 290 -5.82 -6.32 10.06
CA SER A 290 -6.63 -7.52 10.27
C SER A 290 -6.09 -8.42 11.37
N THR A 291 -4.77 -8.54 11.53
CA THR A 291 -4.19 -9.31 12.64
C THR A 291 -4.52 -8.73 14.00
N ILE A 292 -4.67 -7.41 14.07
CA ILE A 292 -5.04 -6.70 15.29
C ILE A 292 -6.51 -6.95 15.59
N LEU A 293 -7.40 -6.77 14.61
CA LEU A 293 -8.82 -7.08 14.76
C LEU A 293 -9.06 -8.55 15.13
N ARG A 294 -8.29 -9.48 14.55
CA ARG A 294 -8.33 -10.90 14.89
C ARG A 294 -8.03 -11.13 16.38
N ARG A 295 -6.98 -10.48 16.90
CA ARG A 295 -6.63 -10.52 18.33
C ARG A 295 -7.69 -9.88 19.23
N GLN A 296 -8.45 -8.91 18.71
CA GLN A 296 -9.59 -8.30 19.41
C GLN A 296 -10.87 -9.15 19.38
N GLY A 297 -10.85 -10.31 18.71
CA GLY A 297 -11.94 -11.29 18.68
C GLY A 297 -12.84 -11.22 17.44
N PHE A 298 -12.52 -10.38 16.45
CA PHE A 298 -13.29 -10.34 15.21
C PHE A 298 -13.03 -11.57 14.34
N GLN A 299 -14.11 -12.26 13.93
CA GLN A 299 -14.03 -13.55 13.22
C GLN A 299 -14.11 -13.41 11.70
N ASN A 300 -15.04 -12.61 11.18
CA ASN A 300 -15.29 -12.55 9.74
C ASN A 300 -14.58 -11.34 9.11
N LEU A 301 -13.26 -11.44 8.96
CA LEU A 301 -12.41 -10.41 8.38
C LEU A 301 -12.09 -10.74 6.91
N TYR A 302 -12.36 -9.79 6.02
CA TYR A 302 -12.09 -9.89 4.59
C TYR A 302 -11.27 -8.69 4.10
N THR A 303 -10.41 -8.91 3.11
CA THR A 303 -9.63 -7.83 2.51
C THR A 303 -9.64 -7.87 0.99
N LEU A 304 -9.65 -6.72 0.34
CA LEU A 304 -9.45 -6.63 -1.10
C LEU A 304 -8.01 -7.02 -1.48
N LYS A 305 -7.85 -8.17 -2.16
CA LYS A 305 -6.55 -8.67 -2.62
C LYS A 305 -5.91 -7.67 -3.57
N GLY A 306 -4.70 -7.20 -3.21
CA GLY A 306 -3.99 -6.15 -3.93
C GLY A 306 -4.56 -4.74 -3.73
N GLY A 307 -5.61 -4.55 -2.93
CA GLY A 307 -6.20 -3.24 -2.69
C GLY A 307 -6.82 -2.58 -3.93
N VAL A 308 -7.14 -1.29 -3.80
CA VAL A 308 -7.89 -0.52 -4.81
C VAL A 308 -7.18 -0.49 -6.15
N SER A 309 -5.85 -0.37 -6.21
CA SER A 309 -5.16 -0.34 -7.51
C SER A 309 -5.33 -1.65 -8.29
N HIS A 310 -5.38 -2.80 -7.60
CA HIS A 310 -5.65 -4.08 -8.25
C HIS A 310 -7.14 -4.19 -8.64
N TYR A 311 -8.05 -3.67 -7.81
CA TYR A 311 -9.46 -3.60 -8.14
C TYR A 311 -9.72 -2.79 -9.41
N LEU A 312 -9.24 -1.54 -9.46
CA LEU A 312 -9.46 -0.65 -10.60
C LEU A 312 -8.90 -1.26 -11.90
N LYS A 313 -7.77 -1.97 -11.84
CA LYS A 313 -7.20 -2.66 -13.01
C LYS A 313 -8.17 -3.69 -13.59
N ASN A 314 -8.84 -4.47 -12.73
CA ASN A 314 -9.67 -5.60 -13.15
C ASN A 314 -11.15 -5.23 -13.38
N GLU A 315 -11.71 -4.37 -12.53
CA GLU A 315 -13.15 -4.07 -12.47
C GLU A 315 -13.52 -2.64 -12.91
N GLY A 316 -12.52 -1.83 -13.29
CA GLY A 316 -12.73 -0.42 -13.61
C GLY A 316 -13.21 0.38 -12.40
N ALA A 317 -14.09 1.36 -12.64
CA ALA A 317 -14.60 2.25 -11.59
C ALA A 317 -15.86 1.72 -10.87
N ALA A 318 -16.26 0.46 -11.08
CA ALA A 318 -17.45 -0.09 -10.44
C ALA A 318 -17.42 0.11 -8.91
N GLU A 319 -18.52 0.61 -8.33
CA GLU A 319 -18.64 0.98 -6.90
C GLU A 319 -17.60 1.98 -6.36
N TRP A 320 -16.64 2.43 -7.17
CA TRP A 320 -15.57 3.35 -6.78
C TRP A 320 -15.89 4.77 -7.24
N VAL A 321 -15.80 5.73 -6.33
CA VAL A 321 -16.02 7.14 -6.61
C VAL A 321 -14.69 7.88 -6.58
N GLY A 322 -14.47 8.79 -7.54
CA GLY A 322 -13.31 9.67 -7.58
C GLY A 322 -12.01 9.01 -8.01
N ASN A 323 -10.89 9.58 -7.57
CA ASN A 323 -9.54 9.15 -7.91
C ASN A 323 -8.89 8.35 -6.79
N LEU A 324 -7.95 7.48 -7.16
CA LEU A 324 -7.11 6.77 -6.20
C LEU A 324 -5.92 7.62 -5.77
N PHE A 325 -5.83 7.92 -4.47
CA PHE A 325 -4.63 8.54 -3.90
C PHE A 325 -3.41 7.62 -4.03
N VAL A 326 -2.28 8.17 -4.51
CA VAL A 326 -1.01 7.46 -4.63
C VAL A 326 0.14 8.19 -3.91
N PHE A 327 1.06 7.43 -3.32
CA PHE A 327 2.08 7.93 -2.39
C PHE A 327 3.37 8.45 -3.07
N ASP A 328 3.24 8.95 -4.29
CA ASP A 328 4.32 9.45 -5.15
C ASP A 328 3.96 10.82 -5.73
N SER A 329 4.79 11.40 -6.62
CA SER A 329 4.60 12.76 -7.15
C SER A 329 3.21 13.03 -7.76
N ARG A 330 2.54 11.98 -8.26
CA ARG A 330 1.25 12.06 -8.95
C ARG A 330 0.09 12.40 -8.01
N LEU A 331 0.17 12.01 -6.73
CA LEU A 331 -0.82 12.21 -5.66
C LEU A 331 -2.19 11.56 -5.85
N SER A 332 -2.68 11.48 -7.08
CA SER A 332 -4.03 11.06 -7.40
C SER A 332 -4.06 10.56 -8.84
N LEU A 333 -4.66 9.41 -9.08
CA LEU A 333 -4.83 8.83 -10.41
C LEU A 333 -6.29 8.45 -10.64
N PRO A 334 -6.88 8.83 -11.78
CA PRO A 334 -8.24 8.40 -12.11
C PRO A 334 -8.30 6.90 -12.41
N PRO A 335 -9.46 6.25 -12.24
CA PRO A 335 -9.66 4.83 -12.57
C PRO A 335 -9.22 4.42 -13.98
N SER A 336 -9.42 5.30 -14.96
CA SER A 336 -9.06 5.07 -16.37
C SER A 336 -7.56 4.81 -16.60
N VAL A 337 -6.68 5.22 -15.67
CA VAL A 337 -5.24 4.90 -15.73
C VAL A 337 -4.97 3.41 -15.48
N TYR A 338 -5.86 2.73 -14.76
CA TYR A 338 -5.71 1.31 -14.42
C TYR A 338 -6.47 0.40 -15.37
N HIS A 339 -7.63 0.84 -15.87
CA HIS A 339 -8.51 0.05 -16.74
C HIS A 339 -8.57 0.63 -18.15
N THR A 340 -7.72 0.14 -19.04
CA THR A 340 -7.64 0.61 -20.43
C THR A 340 -8.40 -0.27 -21.43
N GLY A 341 -9.16 -1.27 -20.95
CA GLY A 341 -9.75 -2.34 -21.76
C GLY A 341 -11.23 -2.20 -22.12
N ALA A 342 -11.95 -1.24 -21.55
CA ALA A 342 -13.40 -1.11 -21.73
C ALA A 342 -13.83 0.33 -22.08
N THR A 343 -13.23 0.92 -23.13
CA THR A 343 -13.80 2.13 -23.74
C THR A 343 -15.08 1.79 -24.50
N THR A 344 -16.17 1.60 -23.78
CA THR A 344 -17.47 2.10 -24.27
C THR A 344 -17.62 3.53 -23.77
N GLU A 345 -18.19 4.42 -24.57
CA GLU A 345 -18.38 5.84 -24.22
C GLU A 345 -19.15 6.06 -22.88
N ALA A 346 -19.75 5.00 -22.32
CA ALA A 346 -20.37 4.98 -21.00
C ALA A 346 -19.37 5.02 -19.83
N GLU A 347 -18.14 4.49 -19.97
CA GLU A 347 -17.14 4.44 -18.87
C GLU A 347 -16.26 5.70 -18.78
N LEU A 348 -16.25 6.52 -19.84
CA LEU A 348 -15.66 7.85 -19.85
C LEU A 348 -16.59 8.92 -19.26
N THR A 349 -17.80 8.52 -18.85
CA THR A 349 -18.62 9.43 -18.04
C THR A 349 -17.89 9.63 -16.71
N PRO A 350 -17.47 10.86 -16.35
CA PRO A 350 -17.23 11.13 -14.94
C PRO A 350 -18.49 10.68 -14.23
N VAL A 351 -18.36 9.87 -13.16
CA VAL A 351 -19.47 9.42 -12.32
C VAL A 351 -20.49 10.54 -12.29
N SER A 352 -21.61 10.30 -12.94
CA SER A 352 -22.57 11.31 -13.40
C SER A 352 -22.87 12.31 -12.29
N GLY A 353 -22.33 13.52 -12.42
CA GLY A 353 -22.93 14.83 -12.15
C GLY A 353 -23.53 15.19 -10.78
N ASP A 354 -23.85 14.25 -9.89
CA ASP A 354 -24.66 14.54 -8.70
C ASP A 354 -24.05 14.09 -7.36
N ASP A 355 -23.02 13.24 -7.33
CA ASP A 355 -22.32 12.89 -6.09
C ASP A 355 -21.21 13.92 -5.78
N LYS A 356 -21.63 15.11 -5.34
CA LYS A 356 -20.75 16.15 -4.79
C LYS A 356 -20.04 15.65 -3.53
N PHE A 357 -18.92 14.93 -3.68
CA PHE A 357 -18.23 14.32 -2.54
C PHE A 357 -16.95 15.05 -2.14
N ALA A 358 -16.19 15.60 -3.10
CA ALA A 358 -14.91 16.22 -2.84
C ALA A 358 -15.03 17.74 -2.66
N ASN A 359 -14.77 18.22 -1.45
CA ASN A 359 -14.95 19.61 -1.09
C ASN A 359 -13.62 20.31 -0.80
N CYS A 360 -13.57 21.60 -1.11
CA CYS A 360 -12.48 22.48 -0.76
C CYS A 360 -12.40 22.59 0.76
N HIS A 361 -11.23 22.30 1.32
CA HIS A 361 -10.99 22.41 2.77
C HIS A 361 -11.29 23.80 3.35
N VAL A 362 -11.21 24.85 2.52
CA VAL A 362 -11.31 26.26 2.96
C VAL A 362 -12.74 26.77 2.91
N CYS A 363 -13.40 26.65 1.75
CA CYS A 363 -14.75 27.21 1.54
C CYS A 363 -15.85 26.16 1.49
N ASN A 364 -15.51 24.88 1.61
CA ASN A 364 -16.42 23.74 1.53
C ASN A 364 -17.19 23.61 0.20
N LEU A 365 -16.82 24.39 -0.81
CA LEU A 365 -17.35 24.24 -2.17
C LEU A 365 -16.62 23.12 -2.91
N GLU A 366 -17.30 22.51 -3.86
CA GLU A 366 -16.77 21.43 -4.70
C GLU A 366 -15.46 21.82 -5.39
N VAL A 367 -14.53 20.87 -5.46
CA VAL A 367 -13.27 21.04 -6.19
C VAL A 367 -13.36 20.42 -7.58
N SER A 368 -12.86 21.13 -8.59
CA SER A 368 -12.74 20.62 -9.95
C SER A 368 -11.55 19.67 -10.16
N GLU A 369 -10.58 19.68 -9.23
CA GLU A 369 -9.37 18.85 -9.31
C GLU A 369 -9.25 17.99 -8.04
N LEU A 370 -9.32 16.67 -8.20
CA LEU A 370 -9.16 15.69 -7.13
C LEU A 370 -7.69 15.45 -6.78
N ARG A 371 -6.94 16.52 -6.55
CA ARG A 371 -5.51 16.47 -6.25
C ARG A 371 -5.17 17.32 -5.05
N HIS A 372 -4.60 16.65 -4.05
CA HIS A 372 -4.13 17.30 -2.85
C HIS A 372 -2.95 18.24 -3.12
N ARG A 373 -2.78 19.21 -2.24
CA ARG A 373 -1.58 20.04 -2.15
C ARG A 373 -1.15 20.18 -0.70
N ASN A 374 0.14 20.43 -0.49
CA ASN A 374 0.61 20.81 0.84
C ASN A 374 0.39 22.30 1.07
N CYS A 375 0.10 22.69 2.31
CA CYS A 375 0.05 24.08 2.74
C CYS A 375 1.40 24.76 2.46
N ALA A 376 1.38 25.93 1.85
CA ALA A 376 2.59 26.68 1.52
C ALA A 376 3.48 26.95 2.73
N ASN A 377 2.87 27.19 3.91
CA ASN A 377 3.58 27.23 5.18
C ASN A 377 4.28 25.90 5.45
N LEU A 378 5.62 25.90 5.47
CA LEU A 378 6.44 24.72 5.66
C LEU A 378 6.25 24.07 7.04
N ASP A 379 6.01 24.87 8.08
CA ASP A 379 5.76 24.40 9.44
C ASP A 379 4.42 23.68 9.54
N CYS A 380 3.41 24.19 8.84
CA CYS A 380 2.12 23.52 8.74
C CYS A 380 2.22 22.28 7.85
N ASN A 381 2.55 22.44 6.56
CA ASN A 381 2.67 21.36 5.58
C ASN A 381 1.45 20.42 5.48
N LEU A 382 0.27 20.84 5.96
CA LEU A 382 -0.99 20.08 5.88
C LEU A 382 -1.26 19.69 4.43
N LEU A 383 -1.68 18.45 4.18
CA LEU A 383 -2.10 17.98 2.87
C LEU A 383 -3.63 18.13 2.78
N PHE A 384 -4.14 18.86 1.78
CA PHE A 384 -5.57 19.17 1.69
C PHE A 384 -6.03 19.41 0.25
N LEU A 385 -7.33 19.28 -0.01
CA LEU A 385 -8.00 19.67 -1.25
C LEU A 385 -8.40 21.15 -1.21
N CYS A 386 -8.21 21.85 -2.31
CA CYS A 386 -8.47 23.29 -2.36
C CYS A 386 -8.84 23.74 -3.78
N CYS A 387 -9.90 24.52 -3.91
CA CYS A 387 -10.28 25.10 -5.19
C CYS A 387 -9.31 26.22 -5.60
N THR A 388 -9.23 26.50 -6.90
CA THR A 388 -8.30 27.48 -7.48
C THR A 388 -8.45 28.87 -6.85
N LYS A 389 -9.67 29.28 -6.51
CA LYS A 389 -9.94 30.55 -5.83
C LYS A 389 -9.25 30.62 -4.46
N CYS A 390 -9.52 29.66 -3.58
CA CYS A 390 -8.94 29.64 -2.23
C CYS A 390 -7.41 29.47 -2.26
N VAL A 391 -6.87 28.73 -3.24
CA VAL A 391 -5.43 28.65 -3.46
C VAL A 391 -4.83 30.03 -3.72
N LYS A 392 -5.47 30.83 -4.58
CA LYS A 392 -5.01 32.19 -4.90
C LYS A 392 -5.16 33.10 -3.68
N ASP A 393 -6.35 33.14 -3.09
CA ASP A 393 -6.70 34.02 -1.97
C ASP A 393 -5.81 33.77 -0.73
N LEU A 394 -5.45 32.50 -0.47
CA LEU A 394 -4.61 32.13 0.67
C LEU A 394 -3.16 31.83 0.29
N ARG A 395 -2.69 32.22 -0.90
CA ARG A 395 -1.29 31.99 -1.34
C ARG A 395 -0.83 30.53 -1.10
N GLY A 396 -1.70 29.57 -1.43
CA GLY A 396 -1.45 28.13 -1.27
C GLY A 396 -1.46 27.62 0.18
N CYS A 397 -1.87 28.43 1.15
CA CYS A 397 -2.04 28.02 2.54
C CYS A 397 -3.41 27.41 2.81
N CYS A 398 -3.51 26.59 3.87
CA CYS A 398 -4.76 26.00 4.31
C CYS A 398 -5.66 26.95 5.11
N CYS A 399 -5.12 28.06 5.62
CA CYS A 399 -5.85 29.05 6.39
C CYS A 399 -5.13 30.41 6.36
N LEU A 400 -5.82 31.47 6.78
CA LEU A 400 -5.29 32.83 6.81
C LEU A 400 -4.03 32.97 7.68
N THR A 401 -4.01 32.34 8.86
CA THR A 401 -2.85 32.37 9.78
C THR A 401 -1.60 31.81 9.14
N CYS A 402 -1.71 30.76 8.32
CA CYS A 402 -0.56 30.17 7.64
C CYS A 402 0.06 31.11 6.60
N THR A 403 -0.68 32.09 6.09
CA THR A 403 -0.17 33.03 5.09
C THR A 403 0.89 33.98 5.67
N ALA A 404 0.88 34.20 6.98
CA ALA A 404 1.85 35.08 7.67
C ALA A 404 3.07 34.32 8.22
N ALA A 405 3.20 33.02 7.91
CA ALA A 405 4.29 32.21 8.45
C ALA A 405 5.66 32.63 7.88
N PRO A 406 6.75 32.57 8.69
CA PRO A 406 8.08 33.00 8.25
C PRO A 406 8.68 32.11 7.16
N ARG A 407 8.28 30.82 7.13
CA ARG A 407 8.77 29.83 6.15
C ARG A 407 7.70 29.49 5.14
N LEU A 408 7.32 30.49 4.35
CA LEU A 408 6.33 30.36 3.30
C LEU A 408 7.00 29.89 1.99
N ARG A 409 6.35 28.99 1.26
CA ARG A 409 6.79 28.51 -0.05
C ARG A 409 5.91 29.14 -1.15
N PRO A 410 6.42 29.32 -2.39
CA PRO A 410 5.64 29.93 -3.46
C PRO A 410 4.45 29.04 -3.86
N VAL A 411 3.35 29.65 -4.33
CA VAL A 411 2.25 28.86 -4.89
C VAL A 411 2.77 28.08 -6.10
N LEU A 412 2.61 26.76 -6.06
CA LEU A 412 2.99 25.89 -7.15
C LEU A 412 1.84 25.72 -8.14
N ASN A 413 2.17 25.65 -9.43
CA ASN A 413 1.22 25.47 -10.52
C ASN A 413 1.14 24.00 -10.93
N GLY A 414 -0.05 23.58 -11.38
CA GLY A 414 -0.30 22.23 -11.88
C GLY A 414 0.17 21.12 -10.93
N MET A 415 0.88 20.14 -11.49
CA MET A 415 1.31 18.93 -10.78
C MET A 415 2.61 19.07 -9.97
N GLN A 416 3.13 20.29 -9.81
CA GLN A 416 4.36 20.52 -9.06
C GLN A 416 4.21 20.15 -7.58
N ARG A 417 5.36 19.90 -6.93
CA ARG A 417 5.46 19.61 -5.50
C ARG A 417 6.55 20.43 -4.85
N TYR A 418 6.36 20.71 -3.56
CA TYR A 418 7.37 21.40 -2.79
C TYR A 418 8.64 20.55 -2.64
N LYS A 419 9.75 21.16 -3.03
CA LYS A 419 11.11 20.70 -2.77
C LYS A 419 11.49 20.96 -1.31
N LYS A 420 12.74 20.65 -0.96
CA LYS A 420 13.30 20.97 0.36
C LYS A 420 13.39 22.50 0.56
N TRP A 421 13.28 22.97 1.81
CA TRP A 421 13.26 24.39 2.16
C TRP A 421 14.39 25.24 1.57
N HIS A 422 15.60 24.70 1.48
CA HIS A 422 16.75 25.40 0.93
C HIS A 422 16.59 25.82 -0.54
N ASN A 423 15.59 25.29 -1.26
CA ASN A 423 15.25 25.73 -2.62
C ASN A 423 14.39 27.00 -2.64
N TYR A 424 13.89 27.45 -1.49
CA TYR A 424 12.92 28.55 -1.36
C TYR A 424 13.39 29.67 -0.43
N ARG A 425 14.32 29.38 0.49
CA ARG A 425 14.71 30.31 1.56
C ARG A 425 15.28 31.65 1.05
N ASP A 426 15.87 31.65 -0.14
CA ASP A 426 16.54 32.80 -0.75
C ASP A 426 15.68 33.39 -1.89
N MET A 427 14.43 32.91 -2.05
CA MET A 427 13.50 33.44 -3.05
C MET A 427 12.70 34.60 -2.47
N ASP A 428 12.72 35.74 -3.15
CA ASP A 428 11.75 36.81 -2.90
C ASP A 428 10.38 36.35 -3.38
N LEU A 429 9.48 36.06 -2.43
CA LEU A 429 8.09 35.77 -2.77
C LEU A 429 7.42 37.07 -3.20
N PRO A 430 6.71 37.10 -4.35
CA PRO A 430 6.01 38.30 -4.78
C PRO A 430 5.05 38.80 -3.69
N GLU A 431 5.19 40.06 -3.28
CA GLU A 431 4.18 40.78 -2.51
C GLU A 431 2.96 41.01 -3.40
N GLN A 432 2.13 39.98 -3.59
CA GLN A 432 0.82 40.16 -4.19
C GLN A 432 -0.16 40.50 -3.08
N GLY A 433 -0.69 41.73 -3.17
CA GLY A 433 -1.30 42.49 -2.08
C GLY A 433 -2.22 41.72 -1.16
N LEU A 434 -2.09 42.01 0.14
CA LEU A 434 -3.11 41.74 1.14
C LEU A 434 -4.44 42.26 0.59
N ILE A 435 -5.33 41.37 0.14
CA ILE A 435 -6.73 41.72 -0.01
C ILE A 435 -7.23 41.93 1.42
N GLN A 436 -7.25 43.18 1.87
CA GLN A 436 -8.07 43.57 3.00
C GLN A 436 -9.51 43.17 2.63
N LEU A 437 -9.99 42.07 3.21
CA LEU A 437 -11.42 41.83 3.33
C LEU A 437 -11.96 42.98 4.18
N LYS A 438 -12.36 44.07 3.53
CA LYS A 438 -13.26 45.04 4.14
C LYS A 438 -14.54 44.28 4.43
N CYS A 439 -14.80 44.00 5.71
CA CYS A 439 -16.15 43.73 6.17
C CYS A 439 -16.98 44.97 5.80
N SER A 440 -17.79 44.87 4.75
CA SER A 440 -18.88 45.81 4.55
C SER A 440 -19.90 45.51 5.64
N ASN A 441 -20.00 46.39 6.63
CA ASN A 441 -21.23 46.54 7.38
C ASN A 441 -22.21 47.25 6.45
N ASP A 442 -23.25 46.55 6.02
CA ASP A 442 -24.59 47.07 5.76
C ASP A 442 -25.60 45.94 5.99
#